data_AF-A0A7Y2D564-F1
#
_entry.id   AF-A0A7Y2D564-F1
#
_cell.length_a   1.000
_cell.length_b   1.000
_cell.length_c   1.000
_cell.angle_alpha   90.00
_cell.angle_beta   90.00
_cell.angle_gamma   90.00
#
_symmetry.space_group_name_H-M   'P 1'
#
loop_
_entity.id
_entity.type
_entity.pdbx_description
1 polymer ?
#
loop_
_entity_poly.entity_id
_entity_poly.type
_entity_poly.pdbx_seq_one_letter_code
_entity_poly.pdbx_strand_id
1 'polypeptide(L)'
;MNLSETLKLALSAITAHKLRSFLTLLGMIIAVTAFMLVLSVLQGFNTYIDDKIAGVGSNTFTIRRFDFKDFKDTDTLAAAQRRNKDLTMEELSFIRDRADLIDEIGGLARRSR
;
A
#
# COMPACT_ATOMS: atom_id res chain seq x y z
N MET A 1 -8.75 -42.70 -34.61
CA MET A 1 -9.61 -41.93 -33.70
C MET A 1 -9.60 -40.50 -34.20
N ASN A 2 -10.67 -40.05 -34.87
CA ASN A 2 -10.71 -38.72 -35.46
C ASN A 2 -11.13 -37.70 -34.40
N LEU A 3 -10.33 -36.64 -34.21
CA LEU A 3 -10.59 -35.59 -33.23
C LEU A 3 -11.95 -34.92 -33.46
N SER A 4 -12.39 -34.83 -34.72
CA SER A 4 -13.71 -34.30 -35.08
C SER A 4 -14.86 -35.15 -34.55
N GLU A 5 -14.70 -36.46 -34.53
CA GLU A 5 -15.68 -37.43 -34.05
C GLU A 5 -15.78 -37.35 -32.52
N THR A 6 -14.64 -37.27 -31.83
CA THR A 6 -14.57 -37.09 -30.38
C THR A 6 -15.20 -35.77 -29.93
N LEU A 7 -14.95 -34.67 -30.67
CA LEU A 7 -15.53 -33.37 -30.36
C LEU A 7 -17.06 -33.37 -30.53
N LYS A 8 -17.54 -34.00 -31.61
CA LYS A 8 -18.97 -34.16 -31.90
C LYS A 8 -19.66 -35.01 -30.84
N LEU A 9 -19.01 -36.07 -30.37
CA LEU A 9 -19.50 -36.92 -29.28
C LEU A 9 -19.57 -36.14 -27.95
N ALA A 10 -18.56 -35.35 -27.62
CA ALA A 10 -18.53 -34.53 -26.40
C ALA A 10 -19.63 -33.46 -26.39
N LEU A 11 -19.83 -32.76 -27.52
CA LEU A 11 -20.93 -31.80 -27.70
C LEU A 11 -22.29 -32.47 -27.54
N SER A 12 -22.48 -33.66 -28.13
CA SER A 12 -23.69 -34.45 -27.96
C SER A 12 -23.95 -34.79 -26.49
N ALA A 13 -22.93 -35.23 -25.75
CA ALA A 13 -23.05 -35.56 -24.33
C ALA A 13 -23.42 -34.34 -23.45
N ILE A 14 -22.84 -33.16 -23.72
CA ILE A 14 -23.17 -31.91 -23.02
C ILE A 14 -24.64 -31.54 -23.26
N THR A 15 -25.10 -31.64 -24.52
CA THR A 15 -26.49 -31.29 -24.87
C THR A 15 -27.52 -32.31 -24.37
N ALA A 16 -27.12 -33.57 -24.15
CA ALA A 16 -27.97 -34.61 -23.56
C ALA A 16 -28.24 -34.38 -22.06
N HIS A 17 -27.28 -33.80 -21.32
CA HIS A 17 -27.38 -33.53 -19.88
C HIS A 17 -27.39 -32.04 -19.55
N LYS A 18 -28.31 -31.30 -20.17
CA LYS A 18 -28.41 -29.82 -20.08
C LYS A 18 -28.35 -29.27 -18.65
N LEU A 19 -29.08 -29.87 -17.71
CA LEU A 19 -29.12 -29.38 -16.32
C LEU A 19 -27.77 -29.53 -15.61
N ARG A 20 -27.10 -30.68 -15.79
CA ARG A 20 -25.80 -30.96 -15.16
C ARG A 20 -24.70 -30.07 -15.75
N SER A 21 -24.67 -29.95 -17.07
CA SER A 21 -23.71 -29.07 -17.75
C SER A 21 -23.96 -27.60 -17.43
N PHE A 22 -25.22 -27.18 -17.27
CA PHE A 22 -25.54 -25.80 -16.89
C PHE A 22 -25.08 -25.48 -15.45
N LEU A 23 -25.40 -26.33 -14.47
CA LEU A 23 -25.04 -26.10 -13.07
C LEU A 23 -23.52 -26.10 -12.84
N THR A 24 -22.79 -26.97 -13.55
CA THR A 24 -21.31 -27.02 -13.48
C THR A 24 -20.67 -25.77 -14.07
N LEU A 25 -21.18 -25.28 -15.20
CA LEU A 25 -20.70 -24.05 -15.83
C LEU A 25 -21.04 -22.82 -14.99
N LEU A 26 -22.25 -22.75 -14.43
CA LEU A 26 -22.68 -21.68 -13.52
C LEU A 26 -21.78 -21.61 -12.28
N GLY A 27 -21.49 -22.75 -11.65
CA GLY A 27 -20.59 -22.81 -10.50
C GLY A 27 -19.18 -22.30 -10.83
N MET A 28 -18.62 -22.70 -11.97
CA MET A 28 -17.31 -22.22 -12.40
C MET A 28 -17.29 -20.70 -12.64
N ILE A 29 -18.32 -20.16 -13.29
CA ILE A 29 -18.43 -18.72 -13.55
C ILE A 29 -18.49 -17.93 -12.25
N ILE A 30 -19.34 -18.34 -11.30
CA ILE A 30 -19.48 -17.65 -10.01
C ILE A 30 -18.15 -17.70 -9.24
N ALA A 31 -17.47 -18.85 -9.24
CA ALA A 31 -16.17 -19.01 -8.56
C ALA A 31 -15.09 -18.08 -9.14
N VAL A 32 -14.90 -18.08 -10.46
CA VAL A 32 -13.89 -17.24 -11.11
C VAL A 32 -14.23 -15.75 -10.98
N THR A 33 -15.51 -15.39 -11.08
CA THR A 33 -15.95 -13.99 -10.95
C THR A 33 -15.67 -13.45 -9.54
N ALA A 34 -16.03 -14.19 -8.50
CA ALA A 34 -15.77 -13.80 -7.11
C ALA A 34 -14.25 -13.65 -6.85
N PHE A 35 -13.44 -14.58 -7.37
CA PHE A 35 -11.99 -14.52 -7.26
C PHE A 35 -11.41 -13.27 -7.96
N MET A 36 -11.84 -12.98 -9.19
CA MET A 36 -11.38 -11.82 -9.95
C MET A 36 -11.74 -10.50 -9.29
N LEU A 37 -12.92 -10.41 -8.66
CA LEU A 37 -13.32 -9.22 -7.90
C LEU A 37 -12.36 -8.95 -6.73
N VAL A 38 -12.06 -9.97 -5.92
CA VAL A 38 -11.14 -9.83 -4.78
C VAL A 38 -9.73 -9.49 -5.25
N LEU A 39 -9.25 -10.15 -6.31
CA LEU A 39 -7.93 -9.85 -6.88
C LEU A 39 -7.81 -8.40 -7.36
N SER A 40 -8.82 -7.89 -8.05
CA SER A 40 -8.85 -6.52 -8.54
C SER A 40 -8.77 -5.52 -7.38
N VAL A 41 -9.55 -5.75 -6.32
CA VAL A 41 -9.51 -4.91 -5.11
C VAL A 41 -8.14 -4.96 -4.45
N LEU A 42 -7.54 -6.15 -4.31
CA LEU A 42 -6.23 -6.30 -3.70
C LEU A 42 -5.13 -5.56 -4.48
N GLN A 43 -5.11 -5.71 -5.80
CA GLN A 43 -4.16 -5.02 -6.66
C GLN A 43 -4.37 -3.50 -6.63
N GLY A 44 -5.62 -3.05 -6.75
CA GLY A 44 -5.95 -1.63 -6.67
C GLY A 44 -5.58 -1.01 -5.32
N PHE A 45 -5.75 -1.76 -4.22
CA PHE A 45 -5.36 -1.31 -2.89
C PHE A 45 -3.84 -1.22 -2.73
N ASN A 46 -3.08 -2.18 -3.25
CA ASN A 46 -1.61 -2.11 -3.26
C ASN A 46 -1.14 -0.86 -4.02
N THR A 47 -1.65 -0.62 -5.23
CA THR A 47 -1.31 0.59 -5.99
C THR A 47 -1.73 1.87 -5.27
N TYR A 48 -2.90 1.88 -4.63
CA TYR A 48 -3.35 3.03 -3.84
C TYR A 48 -2.46 3.30 -2.62
N ILE A 49 -2.05 2.24 -1.91
CA ILE A 49 -1.10 2.33 -0.81
C ILE A 49 0.24 2.84 -1.32
N ASP A 50 0.75 2.29 -2.42
CA ASP A 50 2.01 2.71 -3.01
C ASP A 50 1.94 4.20 -3.37
N ASP A 51 0.88 4.68 -4.02
CA ASP A 51 0.71 6.11 -4.34
C ASP A 51 0.60 7.01 -3.10
N LYS A 52 -0.09 6.54 -2.05
CA LYS A 52 -0.30 7.33 -0.81
C LYS A 52 0.90 7.30 0.12
N ILE A 53 1.66 6.21 0.15
CA ILE A 53 2.80 5.99 1.04
C ILE A 53 4.13 6.27 0.33
N ALA A 54 4.21 6.31 -1.01
CA ALA A 54 5.42 6.70 -1.74
C ALA A 54 5.90 8.14 -1.41
N GLY A 55 5.03 9.01 -0.88
CA GLY A 55 5.44 10.30 -0.32
C GLY A 55 6.30 10.17 0.95
N VAL A 56 6.18 9.04 1.66
CA VAL A 56 7.10 8.57 2.69
C VAL A 56 8.06 7.59 2.01
N GLY A 57 8.87 8.10 1.08
CA GLY A 57 9.84 7.30 0.34
C GLY A 57 10.65 6.42 1.29
N SER A 58 10.96 5.17 0.88
CA SER A 58 11.68 4.22 1.73
C SER A 58 13.09 4.68 2.11
N ASN A 59 13.53 5.84 1.59
CA ASN A 59 14.80 6.47 1.85
C ASN A 59 14.66 7.89 2.45
N THR A 60 13.53 8.20 3.10
CA THR A 60 13.29 9.51 3.72
C THR A 60 13.40 9.43 5.24
N PHE A 61 14.44 10.06 5.82
CA PHE A 61 14.57 10.20 7.27
C PHE A 61 14.01 11.57 7.72
N THR A 62 12.98 11.55 8.58
CA THR A 62 12.36 12.79 9.07
C THR A 62 12.70 13.03 10.54
N ILE A 63 13.44 14.10 10.83
CA ILE A 63 13.76 14.53 12.19
C ILE A 63 12.69 15.53 12.65
N ARG A 64 12.02 15.23 13.77
CA ARG A 64 10.99 16.10 14.37
C ARG A 64 11.23 16.23 15.87
N ARG A 65 10.87 17.38 16.42
CA ARG A 65 10.98 17.68 17.86
C ARG A 65 10.03 16.83 18.72
N PHE A 66 8.89 16.41 18.19
CA PHE A 66 7.87 15.64 18.92
C PHE A 66 7.53 14.37 18.16
N ASP A 67 7.44 13.25 18.87
CA ASP A 67 6.93 11.98 18.35
C ASP A 67 5.40 11.96 18.48
N PHE A 68 4.73 11.21 17.62
CA PHE A 68 3.28 10.95 17.72
C PHE A 68 2.88 10.38 19.09
N LYS A 69 3.79 9.67 19.76
CA LYS A 69 3.58 9.13 21.12
C LYS A 69 3.52 10.21 22.20
N ASP A 70 4.16 11.35 21.98
CA ASP A 70 4.21 12.43 22.97
C ASP A 70 2.84 13.13 23.09
N PHE A 71 2.00 13.11 22.04
CA PHE A 71 0.66 13.72 22.02
C PHE A 71 -0.43 12.93 22.75
N LYS A 72 -0.08 11.83 23.42
CA LYS A 72 -1.05 10.98 24.11
C LYS A 72 -1.49 11.56 25.46
N ASP A 73 -0.63 12.33 26.13
CA ASP A 73 -0.90 12.87 27.47
C ASP A 73 -0.20 14.24 27.69
N THR A 74 -0.85 15.12 28.46
CA THR A 74 -0.38 16.51 28.69
C THR A 74 0.95 16.54 29.46
N ASP A 75 1.14 15.60 30.39
CA ASP A 75 2.37 15.48 31.17
C ASP A 75 3.54 14.94 30.31
N THR A 76 3.26 14.04 29.36
CA THR A 76 4.26 13.53 28.42
C THR A 76 4.68 14.58 27.39
N LEU A 77 3.77 15.47 26.99
CA LEU A 77 4.07 16.63 26.15
C LEU A 77 5.02 17.62 26.85
N ALA A 78 4.75 17.95 28.11
CA ALA A 78 5.60 18.86 28.88
C ALA A 78 7.00 18.26 29.14
N ALA A 79 7.07 16.96 29.39
CA ALA A 79 8.34 16.25 29.54
C ALA A 79 9.13 16.21 28.21
N ALA A 80 8.46 15.94 27.09
CA ALA A 80 9.07 15.96 25.77
C ALA A 80 9.56 17.37 25.39
N GLN A 81 8.80 18.42 25.72
CA GLN A 81 9.21 19.81 25.50
C GLN A 81 10.47 20.19 26.28
N ARG A 82 10.64 19.69 27.50
CA ARG A 82 11.82 19.94 28.34
C ARG A 82 13.05 19.17 27.86
N ARG A 83 12.86 17.93 27.38
CA ARG A 83 13.97 17.08 26.89
C ARG A 83 14.42 17.47 25.49
N ASN A 84 13.48 17.82 24.61
CA ASN A 84 13.76 18.02 23.20
C ASN A 84 13.97 19.53 22.92
N LYS A 85 15.22 19.90 22.65
CA LYS A 85 15.63 21.26 22.27
C LYS A 85 14.92 21.70 20.99
N ASP A 86 14.74 23.01 20.83
CA ASP A 86 14.16 23.58 19.61
C ASP A 86 15.06 23.37 18.40
N LEU A 87 14.47 22.82 17.33
CA LEU A 87 15.14 22.63 16.06
C LEU A 87 15.24 23.98 15.33
N THR A 88 16.46 24.49 15.15
CA THR A 88 16.71 25.78 14.48
C THR A 88 17.25 25.57 13.06
N MET A 89 17.18 26.61 12.22
CA MET A 89 17.75 26.56 10.87
C MET A 89 19.28 26.36 10.87
N GLU A 90 19.95 26.69 11.97
CA GLU A 90 21.40 26.47 12.14
C GLU A 90 21.75 24.98 12.18
N GLU A 91 20.91 24.18 12.84
CA GLU A 91 21.08 22.72 12.90
C GLU A 91 20.89 22.08 11.51
N LEU A 92 20.00 22.65 10.69
CA LEU A 92 19.82 22.23 9.31
C LEU A 92 21.08 22.50 8.46
N SER A 93 21.68 23.69 8.57
CA SER A 93 22.94 24.00 7.88
C SER A 93 24.08 23.09 8.33
N PHE A 94 24.18 22.81 9.63
CA PHE A 94 25.19 21.91 10.18
C PHE A 94 25.11 20.50 9.60
N ILE A 95 23.89 19.97 9.42
CA ILE A 95 23.68 18.66 8.80
C ILE A 95 23.99 18.71 7.30
N ARG A 96 23.54 19.77 6.60
CA ARG A 96 23.83 19.96 5.16
C ARG A 96 25.33 19.98 4.86
N ASP A 97 26.13 20.58 5.73
CA ASP A 97 27.58 20.71 5.51
C ASP A 97 28.37 19.42 5.81
N ARG A 98 27.77 18.44 6.50
CA ARG A 98 28.42 17.20 6.95
C ARG A 98 27.80 15.93 6.38
N ALA A 99 26.72 16.06 5.62
CA ALA A 99 26.00 14.93 5.04
C ALA A 99 26.57 14.60 3.65
N ASP A 100 27.33 13.52 3.56
CA ASP A 100 27.90 13.04 2.29
C ASP A 100 26.95 12.11 1.50
N LEU A 101 25.94 11.56 2.17
CA LEU A 101 25.06 10.50 1.63
C LEU A 101 23.61 10.96 1.39
N ILE A 102 23.30 12.24 1.58
CA ILE A 102 21.92 12.75 1.48
C ILE A 102 21.79 13.62 0.23
N ASP A 103 20.94 13.18 -0.70
CA ASP A 103 20.72 13.84 -2.00
C ASP A 103 19.91 15.14 -1.86
N GLU A 104 18.87 15.12 -1.01
CA GLU A 104 18.04 16.29 -0.72
C GLU A 104 17.81 16.47 0.78
N ILE A 105 18.11 17.68 1.29
CA ILE A 105 17.86 18.08 2.68
C ILE A 105 16.98 19.32 2.68
N GLY A 106 15.83 19.23 3.33
CA GLY A 106 14.90 20.33 3.56
C GLY A 106 14.40 20.34 5.00
N GLY A 107 13.93 21.50 5.47
CA GLY A 107 13.40 21.61 6.81
C GLY A 107 12.65 22.91 7.04
N LEU A 108 11.77 22.86 8.05
CA LEU A 108 10.92 23.98 8.44
C LEU A 108 11.14 24.21 9.93
N ALA A 109 11.89 25.24 10.30
CA ALA A 109 11.95 25.72 11.67
C ALA A 109 10.88 26.81 11.85
N ARG A 110 10.01 26.64 12.84
CA ARG A 110 9.06 27.68 13.21
C ARG A 110 9.86 28.80 13.87
N ARG A 111 10.05 29.92 13.16
CA ARG A 111 10.71 31.11 13.68
C ARG A 111 9.92 31.59 14.90
N SER A 112 10.47 31.36 16.10
CA SER A 112 9.99 32.03 17.30
C SER A 112 10.17 33.52 17.07
N ARG A 113 9.10 34.29 17.20
CA ARG A 113 9.22 35.75 17.33
C ARG A 113 9.80 36.09 18.69
#